data_AF-A0A9E4LWW5-F1
#
_entry.id   AF-A0A9E4LWW5-F1
#
_cell.length_a   1.000
_cell.length_b   1.000
_cell.length_c   1.000
_cell.angle_alpha   90.00
_cell.angle_beta   90.00
_cell.angle_gamma   90.00
#
_symmetry.space_group_name_H-M   'P 1'
#
loop_
_entity.id
_entity.type
_entity.pdbx_description
1 polymer ?
#
loop_
_entity_poly.entity_id
_entity_poly.type
_entity_poly.pdbx_seq_one_letter_code
_entity_poly.pdbx_strand_id
1 'polypeptide(L)' 'MQKQSIYKDLARYYDLIYSWKDYEKEAVAIRRLISRYQESEDKELLEVACGTGKHAQYLKR' A
#
# COMPACT_ATOMS: atom_id res chain seq x y z
N MET A 1 -9.41 12.44 27.65
CA MET A 1 -9.37 12.73 26.21
C MET A 1 -9.41 11.40 25.47
N GLN A 2 -10.46 11.08 24.72
CA GLN A 2 -10.49 9.82 23.97
C GLN A 2 -9.44 9.88 22.86
N LYS A 3 -8.52 8.91 22.85
CA LYS A 3 -7.48 8.79 21.83
C LYS A 3 -8.11 8.13 20.60
N GLN A 4 -8.60 8.93 19.66
CA GLN A 4 -9.09 8.40 18.39
C GLN A 4 -7.92 7.76 17.63
N SER A 5 -8.09 6.51 17.21
CA SER A 5 -7.09 5.79 16.44
C SER A 5 -7.37 5.95 14.95
N ILE A 6 -6.36 6.38 14.19
CA ILE A 6 -6.44 6.49 12.73
C ILE A 6 -6.69 5.14 12.05
N TYR A 7 -6.30 4.04 12.72
CA TYR A 7 -6.48 2.67 12.24
C TYR A 7 -7.78 2.01 12.73
N LYS A 8 -8.59 2.69 13.56
CA LYS A 8 -9.89 2.19 14.03
C LYS A 8 -11.00 3.20 13.73
N ASP A 9 -11.10 4.24 14.56
CA ASP A 9 -12.23 5.18 14.55
C ASP A 9 -12.27 6.00 13.25
N LEU A 10 -11.09 6.35 12.71
CA LEU A 10 -10.97 7.12 11.47
C LEU A 10 -10.56 6.27 10.27
N ALA A 11 -10.53 4.95 10.38
CA ALA A 11 -10.05 4.06 9.31
C ALA A 11 -10.80 4.29 7.98
N ARG A 12 -12.11 4.60 8.06
CA ARG A 12 -12.94 4.88 6.88
C ARG A 12 -12.58 6.17 6.15
N TYR A 13 -11.90 7.10 6.81
CA TYR A 13 -11.46 8.38 6.24
C TYR A 13 -9.97 8.38 5.92
N TYR A 14 -9.28 7.25 6.11
CA TYR A 14 -7.83 7.15 5.98
C TYR A 14 -7.34 7.66 4.62
N ASP A 15 -7.93 7.16 3.53
CA ASP A 15 -7.54 7.56 2.17
C ASP A 15 -7.92 9.02 1.85
N LEU A 16 -8.93 9.59 2.51
CA LEU A 16 -9.27 11.01 2.37
C LEU A 16 -8.21 11.90 3.04
N ILE A 17 -7.76 11.52 4.24
CA ILE A 17 -6.69 12.21 4.98
C ILE A 17 -5.36 12.13 4.21
N TYR A 18 -5.08 10.98 3.61
CA TYR A 18 -3.89 10.73 2.78
C TYR A 18 -4.13 10.91 1.28
N SER A 19 -5.09 11.75 0.89
CA SER A 19 -5.50 11.95 -0.52
C SER A 19 -4.40 12.49 -1.44
N TRP A 20 -3.34 13.05 -0.88
CA TRP A 20 -2.15 13.49 -1.61
C TRP A 20 -1.26 12.32 -2.08
N LYS A 21 -1.47 11.10 -1.57
CA LYS A 21 -0.69 9.92 -1.98
C LYS A 21 -1.10 9.43 -3.36
N ASP A 22 -0.11 9.31 -4.23
CA ASP A 22 -0.25 8.67 -5.53
C ASP A 22 0.16 7.19 -5.43
N TYR A 23 -0.81 6.37 -5.00
CA TYR A 23 -0.62 4.93 -4.80
C TYR A 23 -0.21 4.19 -6.08
N GLU A 24 -0.66 4.65 -7.25
CA GLU A 24 -0.31 4.06 -8.53
C GLU A 24 1.15 4.30 -8.87
N LYS A 25 1.60 5.55 -8.79
CA LYS A 25 2.99 5.93 -9.05
C LYS A 25 3.94 5.24 -8.09
N GLU A 26 3.59 5.15 -6.81
CA GLU A 26 4.36 4.41 -5.82
C GLU A 26 4.41 2.90 -6.16
N ALA A 27 3.30 2.28 -6.55
CA ALA A 27 3.27 0.88 -6.98
C ALA A 27 4.12 0.62 -8.23
N VAL A 28 4.17 1.55 -9.20
CA VAL A 28 5.06 1.47 -10.36
C VAL A 28 6.53 1.48 -9.92
N ALA A 29 6.90 2.34 -8.97
CA ALA A 29 8.25 2.37 -8.42
C ALA A 29 8.60 1.05 -7.71
N ILE A 30 7.69 0.50 -6.91
CA ILE A 30 7.86 -0.79 -6.24
C ILE A 30 8.08 -1.91 -7.26
N ARG A 31 7.26 -1.99 -8.32
CA ARG A 31 7.42 -2.98 -9.38
C ARG A 31 8.77 -2.89 -10.08
N ARG A 32 9.28 -1.67 -10.31
CA ARG A 32 10.62 -1.48 -10.90
C ARG A 32 11.72 -1.99 -9.99
N LEU A 33 11.60 -1.77 -8.67
CA LEU A 33 12.57 -2.27 -7.70
C LEU A 33 12.53 -3.80 -7.61
N ILE A 34 11.35 -4.41 -7.49
CA ILE A 34 11.20 -5.87 -7.50
C ILE A 34 11.78 -6.43 -8.80
N SER A 35 11.42 -5.87 -9.96
CA SER A 35 11.94 -6.34 -11.24
C SER A 35 13.45 -6.24 -11.37
N ARG A 36 14.09 -5.28 -10.70
CA ARG A 36 15.53 -5.07 -10.75
C ARG A 36 16.30 -6.02 -9.84
N TYR A 37 15.73 -6.38 -8.70
CA TYR A 37 16.45 -7.07 -7.62
C TYR A 37 15.88 -8.44 -7.27
N GLN A 38 14.74 -8.85 -7.83
CA GLN A 38 14.23 -10.21 -7.64
C GLN A 38 15.21 -11.23 -8.20
N GLU A 39 15.55 -12.22 -7.38
CA GLU A 39 16.37 -13.36 -7.78
C GLU A 39 15.52 -14.63 -7.95
N SER A 40 14.34 -14.68 -7.33
CA SER A 40 13.39 -15.79 -7.44
C SER A 40 12.55 -15.70 -8.71
N GLU A 41 12.15 -16.86 -9.24
CA GLU A 41 11.15 -16.95 -10.30
C GLU A 41 9.72 -16.78 -9.78
N ASP A 42 9.53 -16.91 -8.46
CA ASP A 42 8.25 -16.73 -7.78
C ASP A 42 7.75 -15.29 -7.92
N LYS A 43 6.43 -15.20 -8.09
CA LYS A 43 5.72 -13.96 -8.43
C LYS A 43 4.72 -13.52 -7.37
N GLU A 44 4.78 -14.18 -6.21
CA GLU A 44 3.97 -13.86 -5.04
C GLU A 44 4.57 -12.68 -4.27
N LEU A 45 3.72 -11.74 -3.86
CA LEU A 45 4.13 -10.55 -3.12
C LEU A 45 3.28 -10.41 -1.86
N LEU A 46 3.95 -10.34 -0.71
CA LEU A 46 3.32 -10.04 0.58
C LEU A 46 3.48 -8.56 0.92
N GLU A 47 2.37 -7.85 1.04
CA GLU A 47 2.35 -6.46 1.53
C GLU A 47 2.06 -6.43 3.03
N VAL A 48 3.11 -6.31 3.84
CA VAL A 48 2.98 -6.26 5.31
C VAL A 48 2.39 -4.92 5.74
N ALA A 49 1.42 -4.95 6.67
CA ALA A 49 0.70 -3.76 7.15
C ALA A 49 0.05 -2.94 6.02
N CYS A 50 -0.60 -3.64 5.08
CA CYS A 50 -1.21 -3.06 3.87
C CYS A 50 -2.31 -1.99 4.10
N GLY A 51 -2.75 -1.79 5.35
CA GLY A 51 -3.69 -0.74 5.70
C GLY A 51 -5.01 -0.84 4.92
N THR A 52 -5.36 0.21 4.16
CA THR A 52 -6.55 0.24 3.30
C THR A 52 -6.42 -0.63 2.04
N GLY A 53 -5.26 -1.23 1.80
CA GLY A 53 -4.99 -2.10 0.66
C GLY A 53 -4.86 -1.36 -0.67
N LYS A 54 -4.69 -0.04 -0.66
CA LYS A 54 -4.61 0.77 -1.88
C LYS A 54 -3.39 0.42 -2.75
N HIS A 55 -2.21 0.23 -2.17
CA HIS A 55 -1.04 -0.27 -2.91
C HIS A 55 -1.31 -1.66 -3.50
N ALA A 56 -1.87 -2.58 -2.72
CA ALA A 56 -2.22 -3.92 -3.17
C ALA A 56 -3.15 -3.91 -4.40
N GLN A 57 -4.10 -2.98 -4.49
CA GLN A 57 -4.97 -2.83 -5.68
C GLN A 57 -4.15 -2.54 -6.93
N TYR A 58 -3.14 -1.69 -6.83
CA TYR A 58 -2.27 -1.38 -7.96
C TYR A 58 -1.21 -2.44 -8.20
N LEU A 59 -0.76 -3.17 -7.19
CA LEU A 59 0.27 -4.20 -7.27
C LEU A 59 -0.27 -5.56 -7.75
N LYS A 60 -1.58 -5.80 -7.56
CA LYS A 60 -2.26 -7.01 -8.02
C LYS A 60 -2.05 -7.22 -9.52
N ARG A 61 -1.92 -8.49 -9.90
CA ARG A 61 -1.83 -8.96 -11.30
C ARG A 61 -3.21 -9.11 -11.91
#